data_AF-A0A9E5FG62-F1
#
_entry.id   AF-A0A9E5FG62-F1
#
_cell.length_a   1.000
_cell.length_b   1.000
_cell.length_c   1.000
_cell.angle_alpha   90.00
_cell.angle_beta   90.00
_cell.angle_gamma   90.00
#
_symmetry.space_group_name_H-M   'P 1'
#
loop_
_entity.id
_entity.type
_entity.pdbx_description
1 polymer ?
#
loop_
_entity_poly.entity_id
_entity_poly.type
_entity_poly.pdbx_seq_one_letter_code
_entity_poly.pdbx_strand_id
1 'polypeptide(L)'
;MRVLRIQCQATERRGVILLVVLAMLTLLTVIGVTFVLYADNAESTARISMESEKSVLAGYRTDELMAYAFGQLIYDVEDDDAGQRSGLRGHSLARDMYGYYYTGTPSAPTSGDNDRPFRGIGRLEAEKNIVNFTTFNTSSTPSIRDPERPGNRAAGSTTPNAYIGGFNPPYTSPDLNHVYLARSDDNGTVVEPSFTRFSAMTDAVGSPVGSLNAVPGFWTNPDTTGKLKTATIRPRPAEHNSQFPGPAASGDVRNLPWGTQNDSVWIDLGVPPKTAANGKRYKPLFAFLVQDLDGRANVNAHGNVH
;
A
#
# COMPACT_ATOMS: atom_id res chain seq x y z
N MET A 1 93.90 -6.57 -43.75
CA MET A 1 92.48 -6.70 -44.14
C MET A 1 91.62 -6.47 -42.89
N ARG A 2 91.03 -5.28 -42.71
CA ARG A 2 90.31 -4.89 -41.49
C ARG A 2 88.83 -4.74 -41.84
N VAL A 3 88.02 -5.69 -41.39
CA VAL A 3 86.58 -5.75 -41.68
C VAL A 3 85.86 -4.74 -40.79
N LEU A 4 85.33 -3.66 -41.39
CA LEU A 4 84.40 -2.73 -40.75
C LEU A 4 83.00 -3.38 -40.70
N ARG A 5 82.52 -3.70 -39.49
CA ARG A 5 81.12 -4.08 -39.26
C ARG A 5 80.29 -2.82 -39.12
N ILE A 6 79.33 -2.63 -40.03
CA ILE A 6 78.26 -1.63 -39.92
C ILE A 6 77.20 -2.19 -38.96
N GLN A 7 77.03 -1.58 -37.79
CA GLN A 7 75.88 -1.85 -36.92
C GLN A 7 74.73 -0.93 -37.33
N CYS A 8 73.63 -1.53 -37.78
CA CYS A 8 72.36 -0.84 -38.06
C CYS A 8 71.72 -0.46 -36.73
N GLN A 9 71.56 0.84 -36.44
CA GLN A 9 70.76 1.29 -35.31
C GLN A 9 69.27 1.09 -35.61
N ALA A 10 68.61 0.24 -34.82
CA ALA A 10 67.15 0.17 -34.79
C ALA A 10 66.61 1.29 -33.89
N THR A 11 66.41 2.47 -34.46
CA THR A 11 66.11 3.72 -33.74
C THR A 11 64.59 3.94 -33.52
N GLU A 12 64.23 4.18 -32.25
CA GLU A 12 63.21 5.10 -31.69
C GLU A 12 61.67 4.93 -31.80
N ARG A 13 61.08 3.96 -32.49
CA ARG A 13 59.59 3.88 -32.52
C ARG A 13 58.94 3.25 -31.28
N ARG A 14 59.69 2.49 -30.48
CA ARG A 14 59.14 1.78 -29.30
C ARG A 14 58.87 2.71 -28.11
N GLY A 15 59.61 3.81 -27.99
CA GLY A 15 59.38 4.81 -26.95
C GLY A 15 58.06 5.58 -27.15
N VAL A 16 57.73 5.91 -28.39
CA VAL A 16 56.49 6.61 -28.74
C VAL A 16 55.25 5.75 -28.45
N ILE A 17 55.28 4.45 -28.78
CA ILE A 17 54.17 3.53 -28.49
C ILE A 17 53.93 3.44 -26.99
N LEU A 18 55.01 3.36 -26.18
CA LEU A 18 54.89 3.26 -24.73
C LEU A 18 54.31 4.55 -24.11
N LEU A 19 54.65 5.71 -24.66
CA LEU A 19 54.11 7.01 -24.24
C LEU A 19 52.62 7.13 -24.58
N VAL A 20 52.20 6.69 -25.78
CA VAL A 20 50.78 6.68 -26.19
C VAL A 20 49.96 5.71 -25.33
N VAL A 21 50.47 4.50 -25.07
CA VAL A 21 49.78 3.52 -24.21
C VAL A 21 49.66 4.04 -22.77
N LEU A 22 50.70 4.68 -22.23
CA LEU A 22 50.66 5.26 -20.89
C LEU A 22 49.70 6.46 -20.82
N ALA A 23 49.63 7.28 -21.88
CA ALA A 23 48.63 8.34 -21.99
C ALA A 23 47.19 7.78 -22.06
N MET A 24 46.97 6.69 -22.81
CA MET A 24 45.64 6.06 -22.87
C MET A 24 45.26 5.37 -21.55
N LEU A 25 46.20 4.69 -20.87
CA LEU A 25 45.96 4.08 -19.56
C LEU A 25 45.66 5.13 -18.49
N THR A 26 46.41 6.23 -18.46
CA THR A 26 46.16 7.34 -17.52
C THR A 26 44.83 8.02 -17.79
N LEU A 27 44.48 8.27 -19.05
CA LEU A 27 43.16 8.82 -19.42
C LEU A 27 42.02 7.89 -18.97
N LEU A 28 42.14 6.58 -19.23
CA LEU A 28 41.13 5.61 -18.80
C LEU A 28 40.97 5.59 -17.28
N THR A 29 42.09 5.67 -16.55
CA THR A 29 42.09 5.67 -15.08
C THR A 29 41.42 6.95 -14.54
N VAL A 30 41.73 8.11 -15.10
CA VAL A 30 41.10 9.39 -14.72
C VAL A 30 39.59 9.33 -14.97
N ILE A 31 39.16 8.84 -16.13
CA ILE A 31 37.74 8.67 -16.45
C ILE A 31 37.05 7.74 -15.42
N GLY A 32 37.67 6.60 -15.10
CA GLY A 32 37.16 5.67 -14.09
C GLY A 32 36.97 6.33 -12.72
N VAL A 33 37.98 7.07 -12.24
CA VAL A 33 37.90 7.80 -10.96
C VAL A 33 36.83 8.89 -10.99
N THR A 34 36.67 9.61 -12.11
CA THR A 34 35.60 10.61 -12.23
C THR A 34 34.21 10.01 -12.20
N PHE A 35 33.98 8.83 -12.79
CA PHE A 35 32.70 8.15 -12.71
C PHE A 35 32.37 7.72 -11.28
N VAL A 36 33.36 7.20 -10.53
CA VAL A 36 33.17 6.83 -9.12
C VAL A 36 32.82 8.07 -8.28
N LEU A 37 33.58 9.16 -8.40
CA LEU A 37 33.30 10.39 -7.66
C LEU A 37 31.95 11.00 -8.03
N TYR A 38 31.53 10.91 -9.29
CA TYR A 38 30.21 11.36 -9.71
C TYR A 38 29.10 10.50 -9.11
N ALA A 39 29.26 9.17 -9.11
CA ALA A 39 28.32 8.25 -8.50
C ALA A 39 28.17 8.50 -6.99
N ASP A 40 29.27 8.69 -6.26
CA ASP A 40 29.25 8.99 -4.82
C ASP A 40 28.53 10.32 -4.52
N ASN A 41 28.78 11.36 -5.33
CA ASN A 41 28.09 12.64 -5.19
C ASN A 41 26.59 12.52 -5.48
N ALA A 42 26.20 11.75 -6.51
CA ALA A 42 24.81 11.49 -6.84
C ALA A 42 24.11 10.70 -5.71
N GLU A 43 24.75 9.67 -5.15
CA GLU A 43 24.24 8.90 -4.01
C GLU A 43 24.06 9.78 -2.77
N SER A 44 25.08 10.57 -2.41
CA SER A 44 25.00 11.46 -1.25
C SER A 44 23.91 12.51 -1.41
N THR A 45 23.74 13.06 -2.61
CA THR A 45 22.68 14.05 -2.90
C THR A 45 21.30 13.39 -2.82
N ALA A 46 21.14 12.19 -3.39
CA ALA A 46 19.89 11.43 -3.29
C ALA A 46 19.55 11.12 -1.81
N ARG A 47 20.54 10.72 -1.01
CA ARG A 47 20.36 10.46 0.43
C ARG A 47 19.95 11.71 1.18
N ILE A 48 20.62 12.85 0.97
CA ILE A 48 20.28 14.12 1.63
C ILE A 48 18.89 14.59 1.19
N SER A 49 18.53 14.45 -0.10
CA SER A 49 17.19 14.77 -0.58
C SER A 49 16.14 13.92 0.14
N MET A 50 16.33 12.60 0.19
CA MET A 50 15.45 11.68 0.91
C MET A 50 15.35 12.00 2.41
N GLU A 51 16.45 12.40 3.05
CA GLU A 51 16.44 12.78 4.47
C GLU A 51 15.80 14.13 4.73
N SER A 52 15.95 15.10 3.83
CA SER A 52 15.32 16.42 3.93
C SER A 52 13.80 16.36 3.71
N GLU A 53 13.31 15.37 2.97
CA GLU A 53 11.90 15.08 2.81
C GLU A 53 11.27 14.41 4.04
N LYS A 54 12.07 13.96 5.03
CA LYS A 54 11.57 13.44 6.31
C LYS A 54 11.02 14.58 7.16
N SER A 55 9.83 15.04 6.79
CA SER A 55 9.09 16.01 7.60
C SER A 55 8.57 15.34 8.88
N VAL A 56 8.66 16.06 10.00
CA VAL A 56 7.91 15.72 11.21
C VAL A 56 6.53 16.32 11.03
N LEU A 57 5.58 15.52 10.55
CA LEU A 57 4.21 15.97 10.39
C LEU A 57 3.53 16.00 11.76
N ALA A 58 3.43 17.19 12.34
CA ALA A 58 2.74 17.44 13.61
C ALA A 58 3.15 16.41 14.69
N GLY A 59 4.43 16.34 15.03
CA GLY A 59 4.93 15.45 16.08
C GLY A 59 4.87 13.94 15.80
N TYR A 60 4.41 13.49 14.62
CA TYR A 60 4.68 12.14 14.11
C TYR A 60 5.91 12.17 13.22
N ARG A 61 6.75 11.14 13.32
CA ARG A 61 7.82 10.95 12.35
C ARG A 61 7.28 10.16 11.16
N THR A 62 7.58 10.64 9.95
CA THR A 62 7.04 10.05 8.72
C THR A 62 7.54 8.63 8.47
N ASP A 63 8.76 8.31 8.91
CA ASP A 63 9.33 6.96 8.84
C ASP A 63 8.57 5.96 9.74
N GLU A 64 8.22 6.36 10.95
CA GLU A 64 7.39 5.54 11.86
C GLU A 64 5.99 5.31 11.28
N LEU A 65 5.37 6.35 10.71
CA LEU A 65 4.05 6.23 10.07
C LEU A 65 4.09 5.31 8.85
N MET A 66 5.14 5.42 8.04
CA MET A 66 5.34 4.57 6.87
C MET A 66 5.57 3.10 7.28
N ALA A 67 6.42 2.85 8.27
CA ALA A 67 6.65 1.50 8.79
C ALA A 67 5.37 0.89 9.38
N TYR A 68 4.59 1.68 10.13
CA TYR A 68 3.30 1.27 10.66
C TYR A 68 2.30 0.93 9.54
N ALA A 69 2.24 1.78 8.51
CA ALA A 69 1.39 1.58 7.33
C ALA A 69 1.75 0.31 6.55
N PHE A 70 3.03 0.11 6.23
CA PHE A 70 3.49 -1.09 5.51
C PHE A 70 3.35 -2.36 6.34
N GLY A 71 3.58 -2.29 7.67
CA GLY A 71 3.37 -3.41 8.56
C GLY A 71 1.93 -3.95 8.46
N GLN A 72 0.93 -3.07 8.55
CA GLN A 72 -0.47 -3.46 8.41
C GLN A 72 -0.84 -3.89 6.99
N LEU A 73 -0.29 -3.23 5.97
CA LEU A 73 -0.53 -3.56 4.57
C LEU A 73 -0.05 -4.98 4.23
N ILE A 74 1.09 -5.41 4.79
CA ILE A 74 1.70 -6.71 4.53
C ILE A 74 1.15 -7.79 5.47
N TYR A 75 1.14 -7.56 6.79
CA TYR A 75 0.92 -8.61 7.81
C TYR A 75 -0.42 -8.56 8.55
N ASP A 76 -1.31 -7.65 8.16
CA ASP A 76 -2.58 -7.34 8.85
C ASP A 76 -2.40 -6.78 10.26
N VAL A 77 -3.53 -6.48 10.87
CA VAL A 77 -3.70 -6.17 12.27
C VAL A 77 -4.49 -7.30 12.95
N GLU A 78 -4.25 -7.50 14.24
CA GLU A 78 -4.96 -8.50 15.03
C GLU A 78 -6.47 -8.19 15.10
N ASP A 79 -7.30 -9.23 15.26
CA ASP A 79 -8.75 -9.10 15.40
C ASP A 79 -9.18 -8.72 16.83
N ASP A 80 -8.41 -7.87 17.49
CA ASP A 80 -8.59 -7.39 18.86
C ASP A 80 -9.20 -5.97 18.90
N ASP A 81 -9.29 -5.38 20.09
CA ASP A 81 -9.86 -4.03 20.27
C ASP A 81 -9.00 -2.92 19.67
N ALA A 82 -7.70 -3.15 19.49
CA ALA A 82 -6.81 -2.19 18.83
C ALA A 82 -6.97 -2.25 17.29
N GLY A 83 -6.99 -3.45 16.72
CA GLY A 83 -7.10 -3.67 15.28
C GLY A 83 -8.45 -3.31 14.69
N GLN A 84 -9.52 -3.40 15.49
CA GLN A 84 -10.86 -2.89 15.20
C GLN A 84 -10.90 -1.40 14.75
N ARG A 85 -9.83 -0.62 14.98
CA ARG A 85 -9.74 0.79 14.57
C ARG A 85 -9.09 0.98 13.21
N SER A 86 -8.47 -0.05 12.63
CA SER A 86 -7.83 0.02 11.33
C SER A 86 -8.78 -0.39 10.22
N GLY A 87 -8.84 0.44 9.18
CA GLY A 87 -9.59 0.19 7.96
C GLY A 87 -8.98 -0.89 7.07
N LEU A 88 -7.69 -1.20 7.25
CA LEU A 88 -7.02 -2.29 6.51
C LEU A 88 -7.24 -3.67 7.13
N ARG A 89 -7.86 -3.73 8.32
CA ARG A 89 -8.17 -5.00 8.99
C ARG A 89 -8.91 -5.94 8.05
N GLY A 90 -8.34 -7.11 7.78
CA GLY A 90 -8.94 -8.10 6.88
C GLY A 90 -8.55 -7.97 5.40
N HIS A 91 -7.72 -6.99 5.03
CA HIS A 91 -7.31 -6.69 3.64
C HIS A 91 -5.79 -6.59 3.47
N SER A 92 -5.02 -7.26 4.32
CA SER A 92 -3.56 -7.32 4.15
C SER A 92 -3.17 -8.35 3.11
N LEU A 93 -2.00 -8.17 2.49
CA LEU A 93 -1.47 -9.12 1.52
C LEU A 93 -1.28 -10.54 2.09
N ALA A 94 -0.74 -10.66 3.31
CA ALA A 94 -0.51 -11.97 3.92
C ALA A 94 -1.83 -12.69 4.22
N ARG A 95 -2.85 -11.97 4.70
CA ARG A 95 -4.18 -12.53 4.93
C ARG A 95 -4.88 -12.90 3.63
N ASP A 96 -4.66 -12.15 2.55
CA ASP A 96 -5.21 -12.47 1.24
C ASP A 96 -4.57 -13.72 0.61
N MET A 97 -3.25 -13.87 0.77
CA MET A 97 -2.50 -14.97 0.16
C MET A 97 -2.55 -16.28 0.97
N TYR A 98 -2.43 -16.17 2.29
CA TYR A 98 -2.35 -17.33 3.19
C TYR A 98 -3.62 -17.56 4.01
N GLY A 99 -4.59 -16.64 3.94
CA GLY A 99 -5.68 -16.60 4.91
C GLY A 99 -5.20 -16.15 6.28
N TYR A 100 -6.13 -15.99 7.22
CA TYR A 100 -5.79 -15.91 8.64
C TYR A 100 -6.14 -17.23 9.32
N TYR A 101 -5.15 -17.83 9.98
CA TYR A 101 -5.31 -19.13 10.62
C TYR A 101 -5.71 -18.98 12.08
N TYR A 102 -6.85 -19.58 12.40
CA TYR A 102 -7.33 -19.71 13.77
C TYR A 102 -7.35 -21.19 14.18
N THR A 103 -6.74 -21.48 15.33
CA THR A 103 -6.77 -22.77 16.02
C THR A 103 -7.85 -22.75 17.12
N GLY A 104 -8.30 -23.92 17.58
CA GLY A 104 -9.23 -24.03 18.71
C GLY A 104 -10.71 -24.14 18.31
N THR A 105 -11.62 -23.90 19.26
CA THR A 105 -13.06 -24.00 19.02
C THR A 105 -13.57 -22.85 18.15
N PRO A 106 -14.55 -23.04 17.25
CA PRO A 106 -15.07 -21.98 16.39
C PRO A 106 -15.52 -20.71 17.14
N SER A 107 -15.98 -20.86 18.39
CA SER A 107 -16.44 -19.79 19.29
C SER A 107 -15.34 -19.17 20.18
N ALA A 108 -14.13 -19.73 20.19
CA ALA A 108 -12.98 -19.21 20.96
C ALA A 108 -11.69 -19.58 20.22
N PRO A 109 -11.36 -18.86 19.15
CA PRO A 109 -10.25 -19.17 18.27
C PRO A 109 -8.96 -18.49 18.72
N THR A 110 -7.88 -19.25 18.86
CA THR A 110 -6.52 -18.75 19.07
C THR A 110 -5.86 -18.47 17.71
N SER A 111 -5.21 -17.33 17.52
CA SER A 111 -4.38 -17.09 16.33
C SER A 111 -3.28 -18.15 16.23
N GLY A 112 -3.10 -18.74 15.05
CA GLY A 112 -1.98 -19.64 14.75
C GLY A 112 -1.17 -19.11 13.57
N ASP A 113 -0.07 -19.79 13.25
CA ASP A 113 0.76 -19.42 12.11
C ASP A 113 -0.01 -19.64 10.79
N ASN A 114 0.07 -18.67 9.86
CA ASN A 114 -0.53 -18.74 8.53
C ASN A 114 0.30 -19.63 7.58
N ASP A 115 0.53 -20.89 7.98
CA ASP A 115 1.40 -21.85 7.28
C ASP A 115 0.63 -22.81 6.35
N ARG A 116 -0.69 -22.65 6.24
CA ARG A 116 -1.57 -23.55 5.49
C ARG A 116 -2.11 -22.88 4.24
N PRO A 117 -2.31 -23.64 3.14
CA PRO A 117 -3.04 -23.14 1.99
C PRO A 117 -4.45 -22.67 2.38
N PHE A 118 -4.99 -21.72 1.63
CA PHE A 118 -6.37 -21.26 1.76
C PHE A 118 -7.35 -22.43 1.91
N ARG A 119 -8.15 -22.40 2.99
CA ARG A 119 -9.21 -23.39 3.31
C ARG A 119 -10.49 -22.66 3.70
N GLY A 120 -10.99 -21.82 2.81
CA GLY A 120 -12.22 -21.04 3.00
C GLY A 120 -13.30 -21.33 1.97
N ILE A 121 -14.53 -20.93 2.29
CA ILE A 121 -15.67 -20.96 1.37
C ILE A 121 -15.80 -19.68 0.55
N GLY A 122 -14.89 -18.71 0.76
CA GLY A 122 -14.96 -17.38 0.17
C GLY A 122 -15.98 -16.49 0.86
N ARG A 123 -16.19 -15.29 0.31
CA ARG A 123 -17.17 -14.34 0.83
C ARG A 123 -18.59 -14.80 0.53
N LEU A 124 -19.47 -14.75 1.54
CA LEU A 124 -20.88 -15.08 1.39
C LEU A 124 -21.64 -14.00 0.62
N GLU A 125 -22.69 -14.38 -0.10
CA GLU A 125 -23.54 -13.45 -0.87
C GLU A 125 -24.14 -12.34 0.02
N ALA A 126 -24.55 -12.69 1.24
CA ALA A 126 -25.07 -11.73 2.23
C ALA A 126 -24.01 -10.73 2.71
N GLU A 127 -22.73 -11.03 2.48
CA GLU A 127 -21.59 -10.30 2.99
C GLU A 127 -20.73 -9.63 1.90
N LYS A 128 -21.06 -9.83 0.62
CA LYS A 128 -20.25 -9.38 -0.53
C LYS A 128 -19.96 -7.87 -0.55
N ASN A 129 -20.88 -7.06 -0.05
CA ASN A 129 -20.78 -5.60 -0.01
C ASN A 129 -20.09 -5.06 1.27
N ILE A 130 -19.61 -5.95 2.14
CA ILE A 130 -18.94 -5.58 3.37
C ILE A 130 -17.44 -5.54 3.09
N VAL A 131 -16.91 -4.32 3.08
CA VAL A 131 -15.48 -4.07 2.90
C VAL A 131 -14.87 -3.50 4.17
N ASN A 132 -15.63 -2.77 4.99
CA ASN A 132 -15.08 -2.14 6.20
C ASN A 132 -15.43 -2.95 7.46
N PHE A 133 -14.39 -3.34 8.21
CA PHE A 133 -14.47 -4.07 9.48
C PHE A 133 -14.11 -3.22 10.70
N THR A 134 -14.02 -1.89 10.52
CA THR A 134 -13.82 -0.98 11.64
C THR A 134 -15.06 -0.91 12.52
N THR A 135 -14.86 -0.71 13.81
CA THR A 135 -15.98 -0.44 14.72
C THR A 135 -16.50 0.96 14.55
N PHE A 136 -17.81 1.09 14.44
CA PHE A 136 -18.49 2.37 14.34
C PHE A 136 -19.76 2.37 15.21
N ASN A 137 -20.12 3.56 15.69
CA ASN A 137 -21.29 3.74 16.53
C ASN A 137 -22.44 4.30 15.68
N THR A 138 -23.20 3.41 15.03
CA THR A 138 -24.29 3.75 14.09
C THR A 138 -25.69 3.62 14.69
N SER A 139 -25.82 3.08 15.91
CA SER A 139 -27.09 2.93 16.62
C SER A 139 -26.87 2.78 18.13
N SER A 140 -27.96 2.75 18.92
CA SER A 140 -27.94 2.56 20.38
C SER A 140 -27.17 1.32 20.87
N THR A 141 -26.80 0.40 19.97
CA THR A 141 -25.93 -0.75 20.23
C THR A 141 -24.80 -0.79 19.21
N PRO A 142 -23.58 -0.33 19.56
CA PRO A 142 -22.42 -0.48 18.70
C PRO A 142 -22.18 -1.96 18.42
N SER A 143 -21.96 -2.31 17.15
CA SER A 143 -21.77 -3.68 16.72
C SER A 143 -20.43 -3.81 16.01
N ILE A 144 -19.70 -4.88 16.33
CA ILE A 144 -18.41 -5.19 15.74
C ILE A 144 -18.63 -6.27 14.71
N ARG A 145 -17.95 -6.14 13.57
CA ARG A 145 -17.89 -7.18 12.56
C ARG A 145 -16.44 -7.60 12.41
N ASP A 146 -16.20 -8.89 12.56
CA ASP A 146 -14.87 -9.46 12.41
C ASP A 146 -14.73 -10.02 10.99
N PRO A 147 -13.56 -9.88 10.36
CA PRO A 147 -13.27 -10.59 9.13
C PRO A 147 -13.40 -12.11 9.35
N GLU A 148 -13.79 -12.83 8.31
CA GLU A 148 -13.90 -14.30 8.25
C GLU A 148 -14.94 -14.93 9.18
N ARG A 149 -15.78 -14.10 9.81
CA ARG A 149 -16.75 -14.48 10.84
C ARG A 149 -18.10 -13.82 10.59
N PRO A 150 -19.03 -14.53 9.93
CA PRO A 150 -20.30 -13.95 9.56
C PRO A 150 -21.10 -13.42 10.75
N GLY A 151 -21.78 -12.30 10.49
CA GLY A 151 -22.64 -11.65 11.47
C GLY A 151 -21.92 -10.69 12.41
N ASN A 152 -22.72 -9.97 13.20
CA ASN A 152 -22.23 -8.93 14.10
C ASN A 152 -22.14 -9.47 15.52
N ARG A 153 -21.14 -9.02 16.28
CA ARG A 153 -21.08 -9.18 17.73
C ARG A 153 -21.34 -7.85 18.43
N ALA A 154 -21.79 -7.89 19.67
CA ALA A 154 -21.94 -6.69 20.49
C ALA A 154 -20.56 -6.06 20.78
N ALA A 155 -20.49 -4.73 20.83
CA ALA A 155 -19.27 -4.05 21.24
C ALA A 155 -18.81 -4.47 22.64
N GLY A 156 -17.51 -4.74 22.79
CA GLY A 156 -16.94 -5.25 24.05
C GLY A 156 -17.14 -6.76 24.27
N SER A 157 -17.77 -7.49 23.35
CA SER A 157 -17.79 -8.96 23.40
C SER A 157 -16.39 -9.51 23.15
N THR A 158 -15.84 -10.25 24.11
CA THR A 158 -14.55 -10.96 23.98
C THR A 158 -14.66 -12.26 23.21
N THR A 159 -15.88 -12.72 22.90
CA THR A 159 -16.14 -13.98 22.21
C THR A 159 -16.43 -13.70 20.73
N PRO A 160 -15.56 -14.13 19.80
CA PRO A 160 -15.79 -13.99 18.36
C PRO A 160 -16.88 -14.93 17.85
N ASN A 161 -17.53 -14.55 16.75
CA ASN A 161 -18.45 -15.44 16.02
C ASN A 161 -17.70 -16.62 15.38
N ALA A 162 -18.42 -17.65 14.95
CA ALA A 162 -17.81 -18.84 14.35
C ALA A 162 -16.94 -18.50 13.13
N TYR A 163 -15.71 -19.00 13.12
CA TYR A 163 -14.83 -18.92 11.95
C TYR A 163 -15.31 -19.89 10.88
N ILE A 164 -15.56 -19.41 9.66
CA ILE A 164 -16.04 -20.23 8.54
C ILE A 164 -14.98 -20.48 7.46
N GLY A 165 -13.72 -20.10 7.74
CA GLY A 165 -12.64 -20.14 6.76
C GLY A 165 -12.38 -18.78 6.12
N GLY A 166 -11.25 -18.68 5.40
CA GLY A 166 -10.81 -17.45 4.77
C GLY A 166 -11.82 -16.91 3.74
N PHE A 167 -11.93 -15.58 3.68
CA PHE A 167 -12.83 -14.89 2.75
C PHE A 167 -12.21 -14.65 1.37
N ASN A 168 -10.89 -14.51 1.34
CA ASN A 168 -10.17 -14.03 0.18
C ASN A 168 -9.47 -15.23 -0.50
N PRO A 169 -9.97 -15.72 -1.63
CA PRO A 169 -9.25 -16.71 -2.43
C PRO A 169 -7.92 -16.11 -2.92
N PRO A 170 -6.87 -16.93 -3.16
CA PRO A 170 -5.49 -16.45 -3.36
C PRO A 170 -5.24 -15.81 -4.74
N TYR A 171 -6.28 -15.33 -5.44
CA TYR A 171 -6.14 -14.62 -6.70
C TYR A 171 -6.22 -13.10 -6.48
N THR A 172 -5.39 -12.35 -7.21
CA THR A 172 -5.32 -10.90 -7.12
C THR A 172 -6.05 -10.27 -8.29
N SER A 173 -7.39 -10.24 -8.24
CA SER A 173 -8.22 -9.56 -9.23
C SER A 173 -8.92 -8.36 -8.58
N PRO A 174 -9.16 -7.26 -9.31
CA PRO A 174 -9.92 -6.15 -8.75
C PRO A 174 -11.43 -6.47 -8.80
N ASP A 175 -11.91 -7.23 -7.81
CA ASP A 175 -13.32 -7.64 -7.69
C ASP A 175 -13.91 -7.33 -6.30
N LEU A 176 -15.15 -7.74 -6.06
CA LEU A 176 -15.80 -7.54 -4.75
C LEU A 176 -15.16 -8.38 -3.64
N ASN A 177 -14.58 -9.53 -3.95
CA ASN A 177 -13.95 -10.39 -2.95
C ASN A 177 -12.62 -9.80 -2.49
N HIS A 178 -11.84 -9.23 -3.40
CA HIS A 178 -10.51 -8.72 -3.13
C HIS A 178 -10.41 -7.24 -3.51
N VAL A 179 -10.38 -6.36 -2.50
CA VAL A 179 -10.35 -4.91 -2.71
C VAL A 179 -8.93 -4.33 -2.81
N TYR A 180 -7.89 -5.12 -2.56
CA TYR A 180 -6.50 -4.66 -2.45
C TYR A 180 -6.00 -3.95 -3.73
N LEU A 181 -6.27 -4.54 -4.90
CA LEU A 181 -5.79 -4.03 -6.19
C LEU A 181 -6.66 -2.88 -6.72
N ALA A 182 -6.05 -1.88 -7.34
CA ALA A 182 -6.77 -0.89 -8.14
C ALA A 182 -7.17 -1.47 -9.51
N ARG A 183 -8.28 -0.98 -10.08
CA ARG A 183 -8.64 -1.28 -11.48
C ARG A 183 -8.18 -0.13 -12.36
N SER A 184 -7.28 -0.40 -13.30
CA SER A 184 -6.93 0.53 -14.37
C SER A 184 -7.66 0.20 -15.67
N ASP A 185 -7.86 1.21 -16.52
CA ASP A 185 -8.24 1.03 -17.91
C ASP A 185 -7.02 0.69 -18.78
N ASP A 186 -7.27 0.38 -20.06
CA ASP A 186 -6.23 0.07 -21.05
C ASP A 186 -5.25 1.24 -21.30
N ASN A 187 -5.62 2.45 -20.88
CA ASN A 187 -4.77 3.64 -20.98
C ASN A 187 -3.92 3.87 -19.72
N GLY A 188 -4.01 2.99 -18.72
CA GLY A 188 -3.30 3.09 -17.44
C GLY A 188 -3.89 4.10 -16.45
N THR A 189 -5.08 4.62 -16.73
CA THR A 189 -5.84 5.48 -15.80
C THR A 189 -6.54 4.62 -14.76
N VAL A 190 -6.42 4.98 -13.48
CA VAL A 190 -7.12 4.27 -12.40
C VAL A 190 -8.59 4.64 -12.44
N VAL A 191 -9.45 3.65 -12.73
CA VAL A 191 -10.91 3.78 -12.77
C VAL A 191 -11.50 3.52 -11.39
N GLU A 192 -10.96 2.54 -10.66
CA GLU A 192 -11.34 2.25 -9.28
C GLU A 192 -10.08 2.16 -8.41
N PRO A 193 -9.93 3.04 -7.40
CA PRO A 193 -8.81 3.00 -6.47
C PRO A 193 -8.69 1.68 -5.70
N SER A 194 -7.47 1.39 -5.25
CA SER A 194 -7.23 0.33 -4.25
C SER A 194 -8.11 0.54 -3.01
N PHE A 195 -8.52 -0.55 -2.40
CA PHE A 195 -9.38 -0.62 -1.20
C PHE A 195 -10.78 -0.03 -1.38
N THR A 196 -11.22 0.15 -2.63
CA THR A 196 -12.57 0.64 -2.95
C THR A 196 -13.24 -0.20 -4.02
N ARG A 197 -14.54 -0.42 -3.89
CA ARG A 197 -15.37 -1.04 -4.94
C ARG A 197 -16.69 -0.30 -5.02
N PHE A 198 -16.94 0.39 -6.13
CA PHE A 198 -18.17 1.16 -6.28
C PHE A 198 -19.41 0.26 -6.33
N SER A 199 -19.27 -0.97 -6.84
CA SER A 199 -20.31 -1.98 -6.82
C SER A 199 -20.69 -2.47 -5.41
N ALA A 200 -19.79 -2.36 -4.42
CA ALA A 200 -20.10 -2.66 -3.02
C ALA A 200 -20.89 -1.53 -2.35
N MET A 201 -20.78 -0.32 -2.91
CA MET A 201 -21.42 0.87 -2.39
C MET A 201 -22.83 0.94 -2.95
N THR A 202 -23.80 1.06 -2.06
CA THR A 202 -25.19 1.33 -2.43
C THR A 202 -25.65 2.60 -1.74
N ASP A 203 -26.51 3.37 -2.40
CA ASP A 203 -27.18 4.50 -1.76
C ASP A 203 -28.12 4.02 -0.61
N ALA A 204 -28.72 4.97 0.11
CA ALA A 204 -29.65 4.66 1.20
C ALA A 204 -30.91 3.88 0.75
N VAL A 205 -31.18 3.82 -0.56
CA VAL A 205 -32.32 3.15 -1.19
C VAL A 205 -31.91 1.82 -1.85
N GLY A 206 -30.61 1.47 -1.82
CA GLY A 206 -30.07 0.21 -2.33
C GLY A 206 -29.55 0.23 -3.78
N SER A 207 -29.46 1.40 -4.42
CA SER A 207 -28.96 1.51 -5.80
C SER A 207 -27.43 1.43 -5.85
N PRO A 208 -26.82 0.65 -6.77
CA PRO A 208 -25.37 0.61 -6.94
C PRO A 208 -24.78 1.97 -7.32
N VAL A 209 -23.54 2.20 -6.91
CA VAL A 209 -22.82 3.45 -7.14
C VAL A 209 -21.93 3.36 -8.39
N GLY A 210 -21.99 4.37 -9.26
CA GLY A 210 -21.20 4.43 -10.51
C GLY A 210 -19.85 5.16 -10.40
N SER A 211 -19.66 5.98 -9.36
CA SER A 211 -18.38 6.63 -9.03
C SER A 211 -18.37 7.07 -7.56
N LEU A 212 -17.17 7.32 -7.01
CA LEU A 212 -17.02 7.61 -5.58
C LEU A 212 -17.83 8.82 -5.10
N ASN A 213 -18.02 9.84 -5.94
CA ASN A 213 -18.76 11.06 -5.59
C ASN A 213 -20.23 11.08 -6.05
N ALA A 214 -20.68 10.15 -6.90
CA ALA A 214 -21.97 10.24 -7.60
C ALA A 214 -23.18 9.73 -6.80
N VAL A 215 -23.23 9.94 -5.49
CA VAL A 215 -24.29 9.35 -4.65
C VAL A 215 -24.91 10.38 -3.72
N PRO A 216 -26.15 10.81 -4.00
CA PRO A 216 -26.92 11.61 -3.07
C PRO A 216 -27.06 10.89 -1.73
N GLY A 217 -26.62 11.53 -0.65
CA GLY A 217 -26.83 11.02 0.71
C GLY A 217 -25.84 9.96 1.19
N PHE A 218 -25.06 9.27 0.34
CA PHE A 218 -24.11 8.26 0.84
C PHE A 218 -23.07 8.89 1.76
N TRP A 219 -22.52 10.05 1.43
CA TRP A 219 -21.48 10.70 2.23
C TRP A 219 -22.02 11.56 3.38
N THR A 220 -23.27 12.00 3.28
CA THR A 220 -23.87 13.02 4.16
C THR A 220 -24.94 12.46 5.10
N ASN A 221 -25.61 11.37 4.75
CA ASN A 221 -26.66 10.80 5.59
C ASN A 221 -26.03 10.00 6.73
N PRO A 222 -26.56 10.13 7.96
CA PRO A 222 -26.12 9.28 9.06
C PRO A 222 -26.46 7.82 8.73
N ASP A 223 -25.49 6.93 8.92
CA ASP A 223 -25.74 5.51 8.76
C ASP A 223 -26.46 4.95 9.98
N THR A 224 -27.78 4.77 9.87
CA THR A 224 -28.60 4.20 10.96
C THR A 224 -28.62 2.67 10.95
N THR A 225 -28.27 2.05 9.82
CA THR A 225 -28.37 0.58 9.62
C THR A 225 -26.99 -0.10 9.61
N GLY A 226 -25.90 0.67 9.63
CA GLY A 226 -24.52 0.18 9.52
C GLY A 226 -24.11 -0.23 8.10
N LYS A 227 -24.98 -0.03 7.09
CA LYS A 227 -24.75 -0.50 5.71
C LYS A 227 -23.79 0.40 4.93
N LEU A 228 -23.93 1.71 5.11
CA LEU A 228 -23.17 2.71 4.35
C LEU A 228 -21.71 2.73 4.80
N LYS A 229 -21.45 2.60 6.11
CA LYS A 229 -20.09 2.56 6.66
C LYS A 229 -19.39 1.25 6.34
N THR A 230 -20.09 0.11 6.30
CA THR A 230 -19.48 -1.18 5.91
C THR A 230 -19.07 -1.25 4.44
N ALA A 231 -19.65 -0.41 3.57
CA ALA A 231 -19.38 -0.46 2.14
C ALA A 231 -18.05 0.21 1.73
N THR A 232 -17.43 1.01 2.60
CA THR A 232 -16.18 1.71 2.26
C THR A 232 -15.24 1.84 3.44
N ILE A 233 -13.96 1.58 3.19
CA ILE A 233 -12.88 1.77 4.17
C ILE A 233 -12.61 3.26 4.42
N ARG A 234 -12.90 4.11 3.42
CA ARG A 234 -12.73 5.56 3.52
C ARG A 234 -13.59 6.12 4.67
N PRO A 235 -13.05 7.02 5.51
CA PRO A 235 -13.87 7.76 6.47
C PRO A 235 -14.98 8.53 5.74
N ARG A 236 -16.21 8.46 6.26
CA ARG A 236 -17.36 9.18 5.72
C ARG A 236 -17.56 10.49 6.52
N PRO A 237 -17.86 11.61 5.86
CA PRO A 237 -18.11 12.88 6.57
C PRO A 237 -19.22 12.78 7.62
N ALA A 238 -20.29 12.04 7.33
CA ALA A 238 -21.43 11.86 8.24
C ALA A 238 -21.05 11.28 9.61
N GLU A 239 -20.12 10.33 9.68
CA GLU A 239 -19.71 9.68 10.93
C GLU A 239 -18.43 10.24 11.57
N HIS A 240 -17.67 11.06 10.84
CA HIS A 240 -16.39 11.56 11.32
C HIS A 240 -16.48 12.99 11.87
N ASN A 241 -16.80 13.94 11.00
CA ASN A 241 -16.93 15.37 11.28
C ASN A 241 -17.45 16.02 9.99
N SER A 242 -18.38 16.98 10.10
CA SER A 242 -18.87 17.77 8.95
C SER A 242 -17.76 18.55 8.22
N GLN A 243 -16.61 18.78 8.85
CA GLN A 243 -15.43 19.40 8.22
C GLN A 243 -14.61 18.43 7.36
N PHE A 244 -14.82 17.11 7.46
CA PHE A 244 -14.13 16.15 6.61
C PHE A 244 -14.72 16.21 5.19
N PRO A 245 -13.92 16.46 4.14
CA PRO A 245 -14.48 16.70 2.82
C PRO A 245 -15.04 15.41 2.20
N GLY A 246 -16.08 15.58 1.39
CA GLY A 246 -16.53 14.52 0.48
C GLY A 246 -15.43 14.17 -0.54
N PRO A 247 -15.45 12.95 -1.09
CA PRO A 247 -14.44 12.54 -2.07
C PRO A 247 -14.64 13.25 -3.41
N ALA A 248 -13.57 13.37 -4.18
CA ALA A 248 -13.69 13.66 -5.61
C ALA A 248 -14.15 12.39 -6.37
N ALA A 249 -14.46 12.53 -7.66
CA ALA A 249 -15.03 11.43 -8.45
C ALA A 249 -14.15 10.18 -8.50
N SER A 250 -12.84 10.37 -8.58
CA SER A 250 -11.84 9.32 -8.77
C SER A 250 -11.03 8.97 -7.51
N GLY A 251 -11.10 9.77 -6.45
CA GLY A 251 -10.37 9.52 -5.20
C GLY A 251 -10.08 10.78 -4.39
N ASP A 252 -9.24 10.66 -3.37
CA ASP A 252 -8.81 11.76 -2.50
C ASP A 252 -7.38 12.25 -2.79
N VAL A 253 -6.48 11.33 -3.16
CA VAL A 253 -5.05 11.59 -3.34
C VAL A 253 -4.60 11.08 -4.71
N ARG A 254 -3.63 11.80 -5.29
CA ARG A 254 -2.91 11.38 -6.49
C ARG A 254 -1.52 10.86 -6.07
N ASN A 255 -1.35 9.55 -6.15
CA ASN A 255 -0.08 8.88 -5.90
C ASN A 255 0.72 8.66 -7.19
N LEU A 256 0.07 8.59 -8.36
CA LEU A 256 0.75 8.49 -9.65
C LEU A 256 1.35 9.85 -10.06
N PRO A 257 2.67 9.94 -10.27
CA PRO A 257 3.31 11.18 -10.71
C PRO A 257 2.78 11.67 -12.06
N TRP A 258 2.40 10.72 -12.93
CA TRP A 258 1.91 10.97 -14.30
C TRP A 258 0.38 10.96 -14.40
N GLY A 259 -0.32 10.71 -13.29
CA GLY A 259 -1.78 10.64 -13.25
C GLY A 259 -2.41 12.02 -13.43
N THR A 260 -3.50 12.09 -14.21
CA THR A 260 -4.28 13.33 -14.39
C THR A 260 -5.39 13.47 -13.35
N GLN A 261 -5.68 12.41 -12.60
CA GLN A 261 -6.77 12.32 -11.63
C GLN A 261 -6.27 11.75 -10.30
N ASN A 262 -7.08 11.86 -9.25
CA ASN A 262 -6.84 11.14 -8.01
C ASN A 262 -6.99 9.64 -8.26
N ASP A 263 -6.14 8.84 -7.64
CA ASP A 263 -6.03 7.39 -7.89
C ASP A 263 -6.11 6.57 -6.59
N SER A 264 -6.17 7.26 -5.44
CA SER A 264 -6.12 6.67 -4.11
C SER A 264 -7.14 7.34 -3.19
N VAL A 265 -7.66 6.60 -2.21
CA VAL A 265 -8.56 7.12 -1.18
C VAL A 265 -7.87 7.20 0.18
N TRP A 266 -8.39 8.08 1.05
CA TRP A 266 -7.93 8.13 2.43
C TRP A 266 -8.46 6.95 3.24
N ILE A 267 -7.56 6.35 4.02
CA ILE A 267 -7.80 5.22 4.89
C ILE A 267 -7.30 5.56 6.28
N ASP A 268 -8.10 5.21 7.28
CA ASP A 268 -7.73 5.31 8.69
C ASP A 268 -7.10 3.98 9.14
N LEU A 269 -5.84 3.99 9.59
CA LEU A 269 -5.11 2.80 10.08
C LEU A 269 -5.13 2.64 11.60
N GLY A 270 -6.00 3.38 12.30
CA GLY A 270 -6.13 3.28 13.74
C GLY A 270 -5.04 3.99 14.55
N VAL A 271 -4.18 4.80 13.91
CA VAL A 271 -3.11 5.54 14.61
C VAL A 271 -3.69 6.39 15.75
N PRO A 272 -3.14 6.33 16.98
CA PRO A 272 -3.66 7.13 18.09
C PRO A 272 -3.58 8.64 17.77
N PRO A 273 -4.65 9.42 18.00
CA PRO A 273 -4.65 10.86 17.71
C PRO A 273 -3.71 11.61 18.66
N LYS A 274 -3.04 12.64 18.14
CA LYS A 274 -2.21 13.56 18.93
C LYS A 274 -2.91 14.90 19.10
N THR A 275 -2.57 15.60 20.18
CA THR A 275 -3.10 16.94 20.48
C THR A 275 -2.02 17.97 20.16
N ALA A 276 -2.33 18.96 19.34
CA ALA A 276 -1.43 20.07 19.02
C ALA A 276 -1.38 21.07 20.18
N ALA A 277 -0.38 21.97 20.16
CA ALA A 277 -0.26 23.03 21.16
C ALA A 277 -1.49 23.95 21.24
N ASN A 278 -2.28 24.04 20.17
CA ASN A 278 -3.54 24.78 20.10
C ASN A 278 -4.76 23.99 20.64
N GLY A 279 -4.57 22.82 21.24
CA GLY A 279 -5.63 21.94 21.74
C GLY A 279 -6.39 21.14 20.67
N LYS A 280 -6.11 21.37 19.38
CA LYS A 280 -6.74 20.63 18.28
C LYS A 280 -6.15 19.22 18.20
N ARG A 281 -7.02 18.22 18.17
CA ARG A 281 -6.62 16.83 17.90
C ARG A 281 -6.49 16.61 16.40
N TYR A 282 -5.45 15.89 16.00
CA TYR A 282 -5.23 15.47 14.62
C TYR A 282 -4.78 14.01 14.62
N LYS A 283 -5.03 13.36 13.50
CA LYS A 283 -4.70 11.96 13.25
C LYS A 283 -4.29 11.80 11.79
N PRO A 284 -3.21 11.06 11.49
CA PRO A 284 -2.80 10.84 10.11
C PRO A 284 -3.77 9.89 9.41
N LEU A 285 -4.00 10.16 8.12
CA LEU A 285 -4.68 9.27 7.20
C LEU A 285 -3.69 8.85 6.12
N PHE A 286 -3.91 7.67 5.56
CA PHE A 286 -3.01 7.04 4.60
C PHE A 286 -3.74 6.84 3.28
N ALA A 287 -3.00 6.84 2.18
CA ALA A 287 -3.57 6.56 0.86
C ALA A 287 -2.62 5.64 0.11
N PHE A 288 -3.10 4.47 -0.27
CA PHE A 288 -2.32 3.46 -0.98
C PHE A 288 -2.84 3.33 -2.40
N LEU A 289 -1.91 3.15 -3.33
CA LEU A 289 -2.18 2.68 -4.67
C LEU A 289 -1.42 1.38 -4.89
N VAL A 290 -2.15 0.29 -5.10
CA VAL A 290 -1.60 -1.01 -5.48
C VAL A 290 -2.06 -1.30 -6.89
N GLN A 291 -1.10 -1.45 -7.81
CA GLN A 291 -1.36 -1.81 -9.20
C GLN A 291 -0.72 -3.15 -9.51
N ASP A 292 -1.24 -3.82 -10.52
CA ASP A 292 -0.58 -4.98 -11.08
C ASP A 292 0.72 -4.54 -11.78
N LEU A 293 1.68 -5.47 -11.78
CA LEU A 293 2.93 -5.29 -12.50
C LEU A 293 2.84 -5.85 -13.92
N ASP A 294 1.63 -6.17 -14.41
CA ASP A 294 1.44 -6.79 -15.72
C ASP A 294 2.02 -5.88 -16.81
N GLY A 295 3.18 -6.27 -17.34
CA GLY A 295 3.97 -5.51 -18.31
C GLY A 295 4.82 -4.33 -17.77
N ARG A 296 4.80 -4.00 -16.46
CA ARG A 296 5.58 -2.87 -15.88
C ARG A 296 6.93 -3.27 -15.29
N ALA A 297 7.04 -4.48 -14.75
CA ALA A 297 8.30 -5.04 -14.26
C ALA A 297 8.75 -6.16 -15.20
N ASN A 298 9.80 -5.91 -15.99
CA ASN A 298 10.41 -6.97 -16.77
C ASN A 298 11.29 -7.83 -15.85
N VAL A 299 10.75 -8.97 -15.43
CA VAL A 299 11.46 -9.95 -14.57
C VAL A 299 12.75 -10.47 -15.23
N ASN A 300 12.91 -10.31 -16.54
CA ASN A 300 14.14 -10.64 -17.28
C ASN A 300 15.17 -9.50 -17.32
N ALA A 301 14.79 -8.26 -16.96
CA ALA A 301 15.71 -7.12 -16.90
C ALA A 301 16.29 -6.92 -15.49
N HIS A 302 15.61 -7.42 -14.46
CA HIS A 302 16.12 -7.50 -13.10
C HIS A 302 16.87 -8.83 -12.91
N GLY A 303 18.06 -8.92 -13.51
CA GLY A 303 18.94 -10.06 -13.36
C GLY A 303 19.27 -10.32 -11.89
N ASN A 304 19.19 -11.60 -11.50
CA ASN A 304 19.79 -12.12 -10.28
C ASN A 304 21.21 -11.57 -10.13
N VAL A 305 21.45 -10.79 -9.08
CA VAL A 305 22.81 -10.59 -8.56
C VAL A 305 23.12 -11.81 -7.70
N HIS A 306 23.47 -12.92 -8.35
CA HIS A 306 24.10 -14.08 -7.73
C HIS A 306 25.09 -14.70 -8.71
#